data_AF-A0A3S2UCS5-F1
#
_entry.id   AF-A0A3S2UCS5-F1
#
_cell.length_a   1.000
_cell.length_b   1.000
_cell.length_c   1.000
_cell.angle_alpha   90.00
_cell.angle_beta   90.00
_cell.angle_gamma   90.00
#
_symmetry.space_group_name_H-M   'P 1'
#
loop_
_entity.id
_entity.type
_entity.pdbx_description
1 polymer ?
#
loop_
_entity_poly.entity_id
_entity_poly.type
_entity_poly.pdbx_seq_one_letter_code
_entity_poly.pdbx_strand_id
1 'polypeptide(L)'
;MRFLGVSRQVLTDLKSNGVVQTVEYGKWDFAVTVQSYLAHLREKAAGRDERTLNEDQRRAKLELTQAQARRAALIADRDAGHLLDSGQVEREWANTLRDVRAALLAVPSRVGAALPHLTAHDVETLSSEIRAALEALADGGTDGN
;
A
#
# COMPACT_ATOMS: atom_id res chain seq x y z
N MET A 1 2.48 -53.99 -28.37
CA MET A 1 3.29 -53.96 -27.15
C MET A 1 3.75 -52.54 -26.89
N ARG A 2 3.22 -51.92 -25.83
CA ARG A 2 3.27 -50.49 -25.53
C ARG A 2 4.21 -50.31 -24.32
N PHE A 3 5.50 -50.12 -24.55
CA PHE A 3 6.50 -50.30 -23.49
C PHE A 3 6.74 -49.09 -22.58
N LEU A 4 6.31 -47.86 -22.93
CA LEU A 4 6.34 -46.70 -22.02
C LEU A 4 5.18 -45.71 -22.23
N GLY A 5 4.09 -46.11 -22.90
CA GLY A 5 3.01 -45.18 -23.26
C GLY A 5 3.40 -44.10 -24.28
N VAL A 6 4.65 -44.07 -24.73
CA VAL A 6 5.21 -43.08 -25.66
C VAL A 6 5.24 -43.62 -27.10
N SER A 7 4.94 -42.75 -28.07
CA SER A 7 4.93 -43.05 -29.52
C SER A 7 6.35 -43.27 -30.09
N ARG A 8 6.46 -44.09 -31.16
CA ARG A 8 7.71 -44.38 -31.89
C ARG A 8 8.41 -43.13 -32.44
N GLN A 9 7.65 -42.05 -32.66
CA GLN A 9 8.17 -40.74 -33.07
C GLN A 9 8.99 -40.08 -31.96
N VAL A 10 8.52 -40.09 -30.71
CA VAL A 10 9.23 -39.49 -29.57
C VAL A 10 10.55 -40.21 -29.30
N LEU A 11 10.59 -41.52 -29.54
CA LEU A 11 11.81 -42.32 -29.49
C LEU A 11 12.82 -41.96 -30.60
N THR A 12 12.32 -41.54 -31.78
CA THR A 12 13.15 -41.09 -32.91
C THR A 12 13.68 -39.67 -32.66
N ASP A 13 12.87 -38.80 -32.07
CA ASP A 13 13.25 -37.44 -31.65
C ASP A 13 14.27 -37.46 -30.50
N LEU A 14 14.18 -38.42 -29.59
CA LEU A 14 15.18 -38.60 -28.53
C LEU A 14 16.54 -39.08 -29.06
N LYS A 15 16.54 -39.86 -30.14
CA LYS A 15 17.76 -40.28 -30.84
C LYS A 15 18.43 -39.07 -31.51
N SER A 16 17.68 -38.18 -32.15
CA SER A 16 18.23 -36.97 -32.76
C SER A 16 18.75 -35.96 -31.74
N ASN A 17 18.20 -35.95 -30.52
CA ASN A 17 18.68 -35.12 -29.41
C ASN A 17 19.91 -35.70 -28.69
N GLY A 18 20.49 -36.81 -29.16
CA GLY A 18 21.77 -37.34 -28.68
C GLY A 18 21.73 -38.03 -27.30
N VAL A 19 20.54 -38.29 -26.76
CA VAL A 19 20.35 -38.83 -25.40
C VAL A 19 20.50 -40.37 -25.37
N VAL A 20 20.50 -41.04 -26.52
CA VAL A 20 20.50 -42.51 -26.61
C VAL A 20 21.58 -43.00 -27.58
N GLN A 21 22.48 -43.88 -27.11
CA GLN A 21 23.48 -44.54 -27.96
C GLN A 21 22.98 -45.92 -28.39
N THR A 22 23.03 -46.19 -29.69
CA THR A 22 22.73 -47.50 -30.27
C THR A 22 23.97 -48.36 -30.24
N VAL A 23 23.93 -49.51 -29.56
CA VAL A 23 25.06 -50.44 -29.50
C VAL A 23 25.08 -51.39 -30.70
N GLU A 24 23.92 -51.75 -31.27
CA GLU A 24 23.82 -52.46 -32.57
C GLU A 24 22.37 -52.43 -33.15
N TYR A 25 22.20 -52.83 -34.42
CA TYR A 25 20.94 -52.73 -35.17
C TYR A 25 19.77 -53.46 -34.47
N GLY A 26 18.86 -52.68 -33.88
CA GLY A 26 17.58 -53.17 -33.34
C GLY A 26 17.56 -53.59 -31.88
N LYS A 27 18.68 -53.50 -31.13
CA LYS A 27 18.72 -53.75 -29.68
C LYS A 27 19.10 -52.49 -28.92
N TRP A 28 18.18 -52.01 -28.09
CA TRP A 28 18.39 -50.86 -27.21
C TRP A 28 18.80 -51.38 -25.84
N ASP A 29 19.83 -50.77 -25.24
CA ASP A 29 20.04 -50.95 -23.81
C ASP A 29 18.94 -50.17 -23.07
N PHE A 30 17.97 -50.94 -22.59
CA PHE A 30 16.78 -50.42 -21.91
C PHE A 30 17.15 -49.67 -20.63
N ALA A 31 18.18 -50.13 -19.91
CA ALA A 31 18.58 -49.51 -18.65
C ALA A 31 19.17 -48.12 -18.88
N VAL A 32 20.07 -47.98 -19.87
CA VAL A 32 20.73 -46.71 -20.19
C VAL A 32 19.72 -45.70 -20.76
N THR A 33 18.84 -46.14 -21.67
CA THR A 33 17.85 -45.25 -22.31
C THR A 33 16.85 -44.68 -21.31
N VAL A 34 16.38 -45.50 -20.36
CA VAL A 34 15.44 -45.06 -19.32
C VAL A 34 16.11 -44.10 -18.35
N GLN A 35 17.35 -44.38 -17.94
CA GLN A 35 18.10 -43.49 -17.06
C GLN A 35 18.37 -42.12 -17.69
N SER A 36 18.78 -42.08 -18.95
CA SER A 36 19.03 -40.82 -19.66
C SER A 36 17.75 -40.01 -19.89
N TYR A 37 16.60 -40.67 -20.14
CA TYR A 37 15.32 -39.98 -20.23
C TYR A 37 14.83 -39.45 -18.88
N LEU A 38 15.00 -40.21 -17.80
CA LEU A 38 14.69 -39.74 -16.44
C LEU A 38 15.60 -38.57 -16.03
N ALA A 39 16.87 -38.57 -16.42
CA ALA A 39 17.78 -37.45 -16.21
C ALA A 39 17.32 -36.20 -16.95
N HIS A 40 16.96 -36.32 -18.24
CA HIS A 40 16.45 -35.20 -19.05
C HIS A 40 15.11 -34.65 -18.52
N LEU A 41 14.19 -35.50 -18.07
CA LEU A 41 12.93 -35.04 -17.46
C LEU A 41 13.17 -34.32 -16.14
N ARG A 42 14.14 -34.76 -15.34
CA ARG A 42 14.54 -34.09 -14.09
C ARG A 42 15.17 -32.73 -14.35
N GLU A 43 16.05 -32.61 -15.35
CA GLU A 43 16.66 -31.34 -15.74
C GLU A 43 15.61 -30.34 -16.26
N LYS A 44 14.65 -30.81 -17.07
CA LYS A 44 13.55 -29.98 -17.58
C LYS A 44 12.56 -29.55 -16.50
N ALA A 45 12.36 -30.38 -15.46
CA ALA A 45 11.58 -30.01 -14.28
C ALA A 45 12.35 -28.99 -13.41
N ALA A 46 13.64 -29.23 -13.14
CA ALA A 46 14.49 -28.34 -12.37
C ALA A 46 14.63 -26.95 -13.02
N GLY A 47 14.81 -26.88 -14.34
CA GLY A 47 14.86 -25.60 -15.06
C GLY A 47 13.52 -24.86 -15.14
N ARG A 48 12.40 -25.56 -14.97
CA ARG A 48 11.07 -24.93 -14.87
C ARG A 48 10.87 -24.31 -13.49
N ASP A 49 11.25 -25.02 -12.43
CA ASP A 49 11.21 -24.50 -11.07
C ASP A 49 12.18 -23.30 -10.90
N GLU A 50 13.37 -23.36 -11.49
CA GLU A 50 14.32 -22.24 -11.48
C GLU A 50 13.80 -21.02 -12.24
N ARG A 51 13.11 -21.22 -13.37
CA ARG A 51 12.48 -20.14 -14.12
C ARG A 51 11.32 -19.49 -13.37
N THR A 52 10.46 -20.28 -12.73
CA THR A 52 9.37 -19.74 -11.90
C THR A 52 9.90 -18.98 -10.70
N LEU A 53 10.94 -19.51 -10.03
CA LEU A 53 11.60 -18.82 -8.92
C LEU A 53 12.22 -17.49 -9.37
N ASN A 54 12.83 -17.43 -10.55
CA ASN A 54 13.39 -16.20 -11.11
C ASN A 54 12.30 -15.18 -11.50
N GLU A 55 11.17 -15.65 -12.07
CA GLU A 55 10.02 -14.79 -12.38
C GLU A 55 9.38 -14.21 -11.10
N ASP A 56 9.23 -15.01 -10.05
CA ASP A 56 8.71 -14.57 -8.75
C ASP A 56 9.66 -13.57 -8.07
N GLN A 57 10.97 -13.83 -8.10
CA GLN A 57 11.99 -12.90 -7.61
C GLN A 57 11.95 -11.57 -8.37
N ARG A 58 11.75 -11.59 -9.69
CA ARG A 58 11.61 -10.38 -10.52
C ARG A 58 10.35 -9.60 -10.16
N ARG A 59 9.22 -10.28 -9.95
CA ARG A 59 7.96 -9.65 -9.52
C ARG A 59 8.11 -9.00 -8.15
N ALA A 60 8.63 -9.72 -7.16
CA ALA A 60 8.85 -9.19 -5.82
C ALA A 60 9.80 -7.97 -5.85
N LYS A 61 10.85 -8.01 -6.67
CA LYS A 61 11.77 -6.88 -6.86
C LYS A 61 11.08 -5.67 -7.51
N LEU A 62 10.24 -5.90 -8.52
CA LEU A 62 9.47 -4.85 -9.18
C LEU A 62 8.49 -4.18 -8.20
N GLU A 63 7.76 -4.96 -7.41
CA GLU A 63 6.84 -4.45 -6.37
C GLU A 63 7.59 -3.62 -5.33
N LEU A 64 8.73 -4.10 -4.86
CA LEU A 64 9.58 -3.38 -3.92
C LEU A 64 10.08 -2.05 -4.51
N THR A 65 10.54 -2.04 -5.76
CA THR A 65 10.95 -0.80 -6.46
C THR A 65 9.78 0.16 -6.63
N GLN A 66 8.58 -0.32 -6.96
CA GLN A 66 7.38 0.51 -7.06
C GLN A 66 7.00 1.11 -5.70
N ALA A 67 7.04 0.33 -4.62
CA ALA A 67 6.77 0.81 -3.27
C ALA A 67 7.79 1.87 -2.83
N GLN A 68 9.06 1.68 -3.15
CA GLN A 68 10.13 2.65 -2.91
C GLN A 68 9.92 3.94 -3.72
N ALA A 69 9.55 3.84 -5.00
CA ALA A 69 9.26 4.99 -5.85
C ALA A 69 8.07 5.80 -5.30
N ARG A 70 7.00 5.13 -4.87
CA ARG A 70 5.85 5.79 -4.22
C ARG A 70 6.26 6.51 -2.94
N ARG A 71 7.08 5.86 -2.11
CA ARG A 71 7.60 6.49 -0.89
C ARG A 71 8.45 7.71 -1.20
N ALA A 72 9.32 7.64 -2.20
CA ALA A 72 10.13 8.77 -2.64
C ALA A 72 9.27 9.92 -3.17
N ALA A 73 8.21 9.63 -3.93
CA ALA A 73 7.25 10.63 -4.40
C ALA A 73 6.54 11.33 -3.23
N LEU A 74 6.04 10.60 -2.23
CA LEU A 74 5.41 11.18 -1.05
C LEU A 74 6.37 12.06 -0.24
N ILE A 75 7.65 11.67 -0.14
CA ILE A 75 8.66 12.50 0.53
C ILE A 75 8.92 13.77 -0.28
N ALA A 76 9.05 13.66 -1.60
CA ALA A 76 9.23 14.81 -2.48
C ALA A 76 8.04 15.79 -2.41
N ASP A 77 6.80 15.29 -2.39
CA ASP A 77 5.60 16.12 -2.27
C ASP A 77 5.51 16.81 -0.91
N ARG A 78 5.92 16.13 0.17
CA ARG A 78 6.04 16.74 1.50
C ARG A 78 7.10 17.84 1.51
N ASP A 79 8.28 17.57 0.97
CA ASP A 79 9.41 18.51 0.96
C ASP A 79 9.14 19.71 0.03
N ALA A 80 8.33 19.53 -1.01
CA ALA A 80 7.78 20.61 -1.85
C ALA A 80 6.68 21.44 -1.17
N GLY A 81 6.21 21.03 0.02
CA GLY A 81 5.18 21.72 0.79
C GLY A 81 3.75 21.43 0.34
N HIS A 82 3.53 20.41 -0.50
CA HIS A 82 2.19 20.01 -0.95
C HIS A 82 1.45 19.12 0.06
N LEU A 83 2.17 18.49 0.99
CA LEU A 83 1.58 17.69 2.07
C LEU A 83 1.78 18.39 3.41
N LEU A 84 0.66 18.70 4.06
CA LEU A 84 0.64 19.17 5.45
C LEU A 84 0.42 17.99 6.39
N ASP A 85 1.12 18.01 7.53
CA ASP A 85 0.87 17.07 8.61
C ASP A 85 -0.53 17.35 9.19
N SER A 86 -1.44 16.39 9.04
CA SER A 86 -2.83 16.52 9.50
C SER A 86 -2.91 16.81 10.99
N GLY A 87 -2.03 16.20 11.80
CA GLY A 87 -1.99 16.44 13.24
C GLY A 87 -1.46 17.82 13.58
N GLN A 88 -0.51 18.36 12.82
CA GLN A 88 -0.08 19.76 12.97
C GLN A 88 -1.22 20.71 12.63
N VAL A 89 -1.90 20.50 11.50
CA VAL A 89 -3.03 21.33 11.07
C VAL A 89 -4.13 21.31 12.14
N GLU A 90 -4.52 20.13 12.63
CA GLU A 90 -5.53 19.99 13.69
C GLU A 90 -5.14 20.74 14.96
N ARG A 91 -3.87 20.65 15.40
CA ARG A 91 -3.39 21.37 16.58
C ARG A 91 -3.44 22.89 16.39
N GLU A 92 -2.97 23.39 15.25
CA GLU A 92 -2.99 24.83 14.96
C GLU A 92 -4.42 25.38 14.88
N TRP A 93 -5.33 24.64 14.25
CA TRP A 93 -6.75 25.00 14.22
C TRP A 93 -7.39 24.93 15.59
N ALA A 94 -7.12 23.90 16.38
CA ALA A 94 -7.64 23.78 17.73
C ALA A 94 -7.12 24.91 18.64
N ASN A 95 -5.87 25.33 18.48
CA ASN A 95 -5.30 26.49 19.18
C ASN A 95 -6.02 27.78 18.74
N THR A 96 -6.12 28.02 17.44
CA THR A 96 -6.78 29.20 16.87
C THR A 96 -8.23 29.31 17.34
N LEU A 97 -8.98 28.22 17.32
CA LEU A 97 -10.37 28.19 17.79
C LEU A 97 -10.50 28.41 19.30
N ARG A 98 -9.55 27.91 20.11
CA ARG A 98 -9.48 28.21 21.54
C ARG A 98 -9.23 29.70 21.79
N ASP A 99 -8.35 30.32 21.02
CA ASP A 99 -8.06 31.76 21.13
C ASP A 99 -9.26 32.61 20.73
N VAL A 100 -9.95 32.25 19.63
CA VAL A 100 -11.21 32.90 19.21
C VAL A 100 -12.26 32.79 20.31
N ARG A 101 -12.46 31.60 20.88
CA ARG A 101 -13.40 31.39 22.00
C ARG A 101 -13.04 32.27 23.20
N ALA A 102 -11.77 32.33 23.59
CA ALA A 102 -11.33 33.17 24.70
C ALA A 102 -11.57 34.66 24.41
N ALA A 103 -11.27 35.11 23.19
CA ALA A 103 -11.46 36.49 22.77
C ALA A 103 -12.94 36.92 22.80
N LEU A 104 -13.85 36.03 22.37
CA LEU A 104 -15.30 36.21 22.42
C LEU A 104 -15.83 36.25 23.85
N LEU A 105 -15.42 35.31 24.71
CA LEU A 105 -15.83 35.29 26.12
C LEU A 105 -15.32 36.49 26.91
N ALA A 106 -14.27 37.16 26.45
CA ALA A 106 -13.77 38.39 27.05
C ALA A 106 -14.52 39.65 26.56
N VAL A 107 -15.36 39.58 25.52
CA VAL A 107 -16.11 40.73 24.98
C VAL A 107 -16.99 41.41 26.04
N PRO A 108 -17.82 40.70 26.84
CA PRO A 108 -18.72 41.36 27.79
C PRO A 108 -17.98 42.23 28.80
N SER A 109 -16.86 41.74 29.33
CA SER A 109 -16.02 42.48 30.27
C SER A 109 -15.43 43.75 29.64
N ARG A 110 -14.91 43.66 28.40
CA ARG A 110 -14.38 44.84 27.69
C ARG A 110 -15.47 45.87 27.38
N VAL A 111 -16.66 45.42 27.00
CA VAL A 111 -17.80 46.29 26.71
C VAL A 111 -18.29 46.99 27.98
N GLY A 112 -18.43 46.26 29.09
CA GLY A 112 -18.78 46.85 30.39
C GLY A 112 -17.75 47.86 30.89
N ALA A 113 -16.46 47.62 30.66
CA ALA A 113 -15.40 48.58 30.98
C ALA A 113 -15.42 49.83 30.07
N ALA A 114 -15.77 49.67 28.79
CA ALA A 114 -15.79 50.76 27.81
C ALA A 114 -17.04 51.64 27.91
N LEU A 115 -18.17 51.09 28.38
CA LEU A 115 -19.47 51.76 28.44
C LEU A 115 -20.00 51.78 29.89
N PRO A 116 -19.65 52.80 30.70
CA PRO A 116 -19.99 52.85 32.13
C PRO A 116 -21.48 52.95 32.46
N HIS A 117 -22.31 53.24 31.46
CA HIS A 117 -23.77 53.35 31.61
C HIS A 117 -24.49 52.00 31.49
N LEU A 118 -23.78 50.94 31.06
CA LEU A 118 -24.34 49.59 31.06
C LEU A 118 -24.53 49.11 32.50
N THR A 119 -25.66 48.47 32.74
CA THR A 119 -25.91 47.80 34.01
C THR A 119 -25.25 46.42 34.03
N ALA A 120 -25.11 45.84 35.22
CA ALA A 120 -24.65 44.45 35.37
C ALA A 120 -25.56 43.46 34.61
N HIS A 121 -26.86 43.76 34.53
CA HIS A 121 -27.82 42.94 33.80
C HIS A 121 -27.58 42.96 32.28
N ASP A 122 -27.24 44.13 31.71
CA ASP A 122 -26.95 44.25 30.28
C ASP A 122 -25.69 43.47 29.89
N VAL A 123 -24.65 43.55 30.74
CA VAL A 123 -23.40 42.80 30.55
C VAL A 123 -23.63 41.29 30.66
N GLU A 124 -24.47 40.85 31.61
CA GLU A 124 -24.81 39.44 31.74
C GLU A 124 -25.62 38.93 30.54
N THR A 125 -26.56 39.74 30.03
CA THR A 125 -27.33 39.39 28.83
C THR A 125 -26.42 39.21 27.62
N LEU A 126 -25.44 40.10 27.43
CA LEU A 126 -24.42 39.93 26.39
C LEU A 126 -23.58 38.66 26.59
N SER A 127 -23.24 38.35 27.84
CA SER A 127 -22.51 37.16 28.25
C SER A 127 -23.28 35.87 27.92
N SER A 128 -24.59 35.84 28.17
CA SER A 128 -25.44 34.69 27.85
C SER A 128 -25.62 34.50 26.35
N GLU A 129 -25.86 35.57 25.59
CA GLU A 129 -26.01 35.49 24.12
C GLU A 129 -24.74 34.98 23.44
N ILE A 130 -23.56 35.43 23.86
CA ILE A 130 -22.29 34.93 23.31
C ILE A 130 -22.10 33.44 23.63
N ARG A 131 -22.46 32.98 24.83
CA ARG A 131 -22.38 31.55 25.18
C ARG A 131 -23.39 30.73 24.38
N ALA A 132 -24.63 31.18 24.25
CA ALA A 132 -25.64 30.52 23.45
C ALA A 132 -25.20 30.38 21.97
N ALA A 133 -24.60 31.43 21.40
CA ALA A 133 -24.05 31.37 20.04
C ALA A 133 -22.87 30.37 19.93
N LEU A 134 -21.99 30.33 20.92
CA LEU A 134 -20.88 29.37 20.97
C LEU A 134 -21.37 27.92 21.14
N GLU A 135 -22.41 27.69 21.93
CA GLU A 135 -23.05 26.39 22.11
C GLU A 135 -23.74 25.93 20.81
N ALA A 136 -24.51 26.81 20.17
CA ALA A 136 -25.12 26.51 18.87
C ALA A 136 -24.10 26.15 17.79
N LEU A 137 -22.92 26.79 17.78
CA LEU A 137 -21.81 26.45 16.88
C LEU A 137 -21.17 25.09 17.22
N ALA A 138 -21.15 24.71 18.49
CA ALA A 138 -20.66 23.39 18.91
C ALA A 138 -21.63 22.29 18.49
N ASP A 139 -22.93 22.51 18.65
CA ASP A 139 -23.99 21.54 18.33
C ASP A 139 -24.22 21.40 16.81
N GLY A 140 -24.09 22.50 16.05
CA GLY A 140 -24.21 22.48 14.59
C GLY A 140 -23.01 21.88 13.85
N GLY A 141 -21.95 21.51 14.58
CA GLY A 141 -20.73 20.91 14.02
C GLY A 141 -20.72 19.38 13.93
N THR A 142 -21.72 18.69 14.48
CA THR A 142 -21.77 17.21 14.53
C THR A 142 -22.48 16.53 13.37
N ASP A 143 -23.05 17.28 12.41
CA ASP A 143 -23.84 16.72 11.29
C ASP A 143 -23.07 16.63 9.95
N GLY A 144 -21.74 16.60 9.99
CA GLY A 144 -20.90 16.70 8.79
C GLY A 144 -19.68 15.79 8.75
N ASN A 145 -19.85 14.47 8.91
CA ASN A 145 -19.02 13.42 8.27
C ASN A 145 -19.69 12.05 8.36
#